data_AF-A0A8T7CIX0-F1
#
_entry.id   AF-A0A8T7CIX0-F1
#
_cell.length_a   1.000
_cell.length_b   1.000
_cell.length_c   1.000
_cell.angle_alpha   90.00
_cell.angle_beta   90.00
_cell.angle_gamma   90.00
#
_symmetry.space_group_name_H-M   'P 1'
#
loop_
_entity.id
_entity.type
_entity.pdbx_description
1 polymer ?
#
loop_
_entity_poly.entity_id
_entity_poly.type
_entity_poly.pdbx_seq_one_letter_code
_entity_poly.pdbx_strand_id
1 'polypeptide(L)'
;MVINDPFAEDNMEPAEFRGYGDPSLELDPDTDTLWMSYSWLDILTSNAGAEPETDFGVRTHLARSDDGGDSFVFVRSINATEMEAHPDTGVMGWSVHEVSTLVREPDSSWQLLWYKYFDPFGGAGEGGERQEFMFWRTLAASPEALGDVSEVWATGKGTSPSYGAPINLSDIPELSDCVSLTEPGLFVDNGITYLATTCLVVVAGERRTDLERVVLLEQEAAGYSYVGVLLDAADAAELGADTLDEADISVARDGSVIMLITPIILNSDPAHQGCVVYEITDLASAQLLRETDGTAILRTVITADGNGLGPGLCTYDAASSTGVLLVITTFANNPRDIEFSLRATGIHP
;
A
#
# COMPACT_ATOMS: atom_id res chain seq x y z
N MET A 1 2.42 4.13 19.48
CA MET A 1 2.34 5.15 18.43
C MET A 1 0.88 5.44 18.16
N VAL A 2 0.07 4.43 17.84
CA VAL A 2 -1.39 4.54 17.86
C VAL A 2 -1.93 4.18 19.25
N ILE A 3 -2.84 5.00 19.78
CA ILE A 3 -3.48 4.89 21.09
C ILE A 3 -4.92 4.45 20.89
N ASN A 4 -5.40 3.54 21.74
CA ASN A 4 -6.77 2.97 21.71
C ASN A 4 -7.11 2.18 20.44
N ASP A 5 -6.11 1.77 19.65
CA ASP A 5 -6.32 0.77 18.61
C ASP A 5 -6.67 -0.57 19.29
N PRO A 6 -7.77 -1.25 18.92
CA PRO A 6 -8.05 -2.59 19.44
C PRO A 6 -6.86 -3.52 19.20
N PHE A 7 -6.49 -4.29 20.22
CA PHE A 7 -5.49 -5.34 20.03
C PHE A 7 -6.06 -6.43 19.12
N ALA A 8 -5.24 -6.93 18.20
CA ALA A 8 -5.52 -8.18 17.54
C ALA A 8 -5.36 -9.28 18.61
N GLU A 9 -6.45 -9.94 18.95
CA GLU A 9 -6.51 -10.93 20.02
C GLU A 9 -7.06 -12.26 19.48
N ASP A 10 -6.42 -13.36 19.86
CA ASP A 10 -6.98 -14.71 19.75
C ASP A 10 -7.10 -15.30 21.15
N ASN A 11 -8.33 -15.66 21.56
CA ASN A 11 -8.63 -16.21 22.89
C ASN A 11 -8.09 -15.37 24.08
N MET A 12 -8.13 -14.03 23.99
CA MET A 12 -7.62 -13.06 24.97
C MET A 12 -6.08 -12.98 25.08
N GLU A 13 -5.34 -13.62 24.18
CA GLU A 13 -3.90 -13.45 24.01
C GLU A 13 -3.63 -12.63 22.73
N PRO A 14 -2.47 -11.96 22.62
CA PRO A 14 -2.09 -11.29 21.37
C PRO A 14 -2.13 -12.27 20.20
N ALA A 15 -2.77 -11.85 19.12
CA ALA A 15 -2.81 -12.61 17.88
C ALA A 15 -1.40 -12.90 17.36
N GLU A 16 -1.21 -14.10 16.79
CA GLU A 16 -0.03 -14.50 16.01
C GLU A 16 0.33 -13.43 14.97
N PHE A 17 -0.64 -12.92 14.20
CA PHE A 17 -0.47 -11.80 13.27
C PHE A 17 -1.02 -10.52 13.87
N ARG A 18 -0.19 -9.47 13.99
CA ARG A 18 -0.63 -8.20 14.59
C ARG A 18 0.22 -7.01 14.16
N GLY A 19 -0.34 -5.83 14.32
CA GLY A 19 0.38 -4.57 14.20
C GLY A 19 0.02 -3.78 12.95
N TYR A 20 0.92 -2.87 12.58
CA TYR A 20 0.65 -1.75 11.70
C TYR A 20 1.51 -1.83 10.43
N GLY A 21 0.89 -2.11 9.29
CA GLY A 21 1.53 -2.11 7.97
C GLY A 21 1.12 -0.91 7.13
N ASP A 22 1.89 -0.63 6.08
CA ASP A 22 1.54 0.26 4.97
C ASP A 22 0.84 1.57 5.39
N PRO A 23 1.46 2.37 6.27
CA PRO A 23 0.91 3.65 6.67
C PRO A 23 0.85 4.61 5.48
N SER A 24 -0.12 5.51 5.47
CA SER A 24 -0.18 6.67 4.57
C SER A 24 -0.66 7.88 5.38
N LEU A 25 0.10 8.97 5.33
CA LEU A 25 -0.17 10.21 6.06
C LEU A 25 -0.69 11.31 5.14
N GLU A 26 -1.64 12.08 5.66
CA GLU A 26 -2.14 13.29 4.99
C GLU A 26 -2.53 14.35 6.04
N LEU A 27 -2.05 15.58 5.88
CA LEU A 27 -2.45 16.73 6.69
C LEU A 27 -3.83 17.27 6.26
N ASP A 28 -4.72 17.48 7.23
CA ASP A 28 -5.88 18.36 7.05
C ASP A 28 -5.47 19.83 7.29
N PRO A 29 -5.37 20.68 6.26
CA PRO A 29 -4.97 22.08 6.42
C PRO A 29 -6.04 22.93 7.12
N ASP A 30 -7.29 22.47 7.21
CA ASP A 30 -8.37 23.22 7.87
C ASP A 30 -8.33 23.05 9.39
N THR A 31 -7.85 21.90 9.87
CA THR A 31 -7.81 21.57 11.31
C THR A 31 -6.41 21.43 11.89
N ASP A 32 -5.37 21.40 11.05
CA ASP A 32 -3.98 21.10 11.44
C ASP A 32 -3.86 19.70 12.08
N THR A 33 -4.70 18.76 11.64
CA THR A 33 -4.71 17.36 12.09
C THR A 33 -4.05 16.48 11.05
N LEU A 34 -3.11 15.63 11.47
CA LEU A 34 -2.57 14.59 10.60
C LEU A 34 -3.48 13.36 10.65
N TRP A 35 -3.84 12.84 9.50
CA TRP A 35 -4.57 11.59 9.37
C TRP A 35 -3.64 10.49 8.90
N MET A 36 -3.87 9.27 9.39
CA MET A 36 -3.11 8.09 9.00
C MET A 36 -4.07 6.97 8.66
N SER A 37 -4.07 6.50 7.42
CA SER A 37 -4.55 5.16 7.09
C SER A 37 -3.42 4.15 7.21
N TYR A 38 -3.73 2.92 7.60
CA TYR A 38 -2.74 1.86 7.69
C TYR A 38 -3.40 0.47 7.58
N SER A 39 -2.66 -0.48 7.06
CA SER A 39 -2.99 -1.91 7.12
C SER A 39 -2.90 -2.38 8.57
N TRP A 40 -3.91 -3.11 9.01
CA TRP A 40 -3.99 -3.71 10.34
C TRP A 40 -4.12 -5.23 10.20
N LEU A 41 -3.12 -5.95 10.71
CA LEU A 41 -3.09 -7.40 10.67
C LEU A 41 -4.07 -7.99 11.68
N ASP A 42 -4.73 -9.05 11.24
CA ASP A 42 -5.82 -9.73 11.93
C ASP A 42 -5.66 -11.25 11.86
N ILE A 43 -6.35 -11.96 12.75
CA ILE A 43 -6.50 -13.41 12.66
C ILE A 43 -7.91 -13.75 12.23
N LEU A 44 -8.00 -14.59 11.20
CA LEU A 44 -9.24 -15.11 10.70
C LEU A 44 -9.35 -16.58 11.06
N THR A 45 -10.58 -17.05 11.29
CA THR A 45 -10.86 -18.48 11.46
C THR A 45 -12.02 -18.85 10.56
N SER A 46 -11.76 -19.68 9.55
CA SER A 46 -12.80 -20.26 8.69
C SER A 46 -13.23 -21.62 9.25
N ASN A 47 -14.49 -21.99 9.03
CA ASN A 47 -15.01 -23.34 9.31
C ASN A 47 -15.50 -24.01 8.01
N ALA A 48 -14.82 -23.73 6.89
CA ALA A 48 -15.25 -24.20 5.58
C ALA A 48 -14.99 -25.71 5.35
N GLY A 49 -14.14 -26.32 6.17
CA GLY A 49 -13.77 -27.73 6.13
C GLY A 49 -14.22 -28.53 7.36
N ALA A 50 -13.56 -29.68 7.58
CA ALA A 50 -13.81 -30.55 8.74
C ALA A 50 -13.20 -29.99 10.04
N GLU A 51 -12.14 -29.17 9.91
CA GLU A 51 -11.45 -28.51 11.02
C GLU A 51 -11.41 -27.00 10.74
N PRO A 52 -11.41 -26.14 11.78
CA PRO A 52 -11.21 -24.71 11.61
C PRO A 52 -9.83 -24.42 11.02
N GLU A 53 -9.78 -23.51 10.05
CA GLU A 53 -8.53 -23.04 9.45
C GLU A 53 -8.25 -21.62 9.93
N THR A 54 -7.10 -21.43 10.60
CA THR A 54 -6.59 -20.11 10.98
C THR A 54 -5.86 -19.51 9.79
N ASP A 55 -6.22 -18.27 9.45
CA ASP A 55 -5.61 -17.51 8.37
C ASP A 55 -5.21 -16.12 8.85
N PHE A 56 -4.37 -15.44 8.08
CA PHE A 56 -4.07 -14.03 8.32
C PHE A 56 -5.10 -13.17 7.57
N GLY A 57 -5.58 -12.13 8.23
CA GLY A 57 -6.45 -11.12 7.64
C GLY A 57 -5.77 -9.78 7.67
N VAL A 58 -6.18 -8.92 6.74
CA VAL A 58 -5.71 -7.54 6.73
C VAL A 58 -6.85 -6.62 6.35
N ARG A 59 -6.98 -5.56 7.13
CA ARG A 59 -8.01 -4.54 7.03
C ARG A 59 -7.39 -3.16 7.14
N THR A 60 -8.08 -2.14 6.67
CA THR A 60 -7.62 -0.76 6.78
C THR A 60 -8.18 -0.10 8.04
N HIS A 61 -7.30 0.49 8.84
CA HIS A 61 -7.64 1.34 9.97
C HIS A 61 -7.38 2.81 9.65
N LEU A 62 -8.06 3.69 10.39
CA LEU A 62 -7.85 5.13 10.36
C LEU A 62 -7.52 5.62 11.77
N ALA A 63 -6.46 6.41 11.87
CA ALA A 63 -6.07 7.13 13.07
C ALA A 63 -5.81 8.61 12.75
N ARG A 64 -5.79 9.43 13.81
CA ARG A 64 -5.51 10.87 13.69
C ARG A 64 -4.51 11.33 14.74
N SER A 65 -3.77 12.38 14.45
CA SER A 65 -2.87 13.05 15.37
C SER A 65 -3.18 14.54 15.43
N ASP A 66 -3.41 15.04 16.64
CA ASP A 66 -3.62 16.46 16.96
C ASP A 66 -2.34 17.09 17.57
N ASP A 67 -1.23 16.35 17.60
CA ASP A 67 0.06 16.74 18.19
C ASP A 67 1.23 16.66 17.19
N GLY A 68 0.92 16.82 15.91
CA GLY A 68 1.92 16.84 14.84
C GLY A 68 2.58 15.48 14.58
N GLY A 69 1.91 14.38 14.90
CA GLY A 69 2.41 13.02 14.64
C GLY A 69 3.11 12.37 15.83
N ASP A 70 3.34 13.08 16.95
CA ASP A 70 3.95 12.54 18.16
C ASP A 70 3.16 11.32 18.70
N SER A 71 1.82 11.39 18.61
CA SER A 71 0.93 10.27 18.87
C SER A 71 -0.29 10.27 17.95
N PHE A 72 -0.76 9.07 17.61
CA PHE A 72 -1.99 8.87 16.85
C PHE A 72 -3.05 8.26 17.75
N VAL A 73 -4.32 8.62 17.55
CA VAL A 73 -5.47 8.02 18.22
C VAL A 73 -6.29 7.28 17.17
N PHE A 74 -6.55 6.01 17.42
CA PHE A 74 -7.43 5.20 16.57
C PHE A 74 -8.82 5.83 16.49
N VAL A 75 -9.36 5.91 15.28
CA VAL A 75 -10.68 6.48 14.99
C VAL A 75 -11.67 5.37 14.67
N ARG A 76 -11.37 4.55 13.66
CA ARG A 76 -12.23 3.43 13.21
C ARG A 76 -11.50 2.48 12.27
N SER A 77 -12.07 1.30 12.08
CA SER A 77 -11.79 0.47 10.90
C SER A 77 -12.61 0.99 9.70
N ILE A 78 -12.00 1.00 8.53
CA ILE A 78 -12.61 1.44 7.27
C ILE A 78 -13.31 0.27 6.57
N ASN A 79 -12.64 -0.87 6.53
CA ASN A 79 -13.13 -2.12 5.96
C ASN A 79 -12.85 -3.28 6.95
N ALA A 80 -13.26 -4.48 6.57
CA ALA A 80 -13.01 -5.69 7.32
C ALA A 80 -12.72 -6.83 6.34
N THR A 81 -11.82 -7.72 6.69
CA THR A 81 -11.67 -8.98 5.95
C THR A 81 -12.90 -9.84 6.18
N GLU A 82 -13.60 -10.17 5.11
CA GLU A 82 -14.83 -10.95 5.14
C GLU A 82 -14.71 -12.20 4.26
N MET A 83 -15.49 -13.23 4.59
CA MET A 83 -15.64 -14.38 3.69
C MET A 83 -16.41 -13.95 2.45
N GLU A 84 -15.87 -14.24 1.27
CA GLU A 84 -16.55 -14.03 0.00
C GLU A 84 -16.55 -15.30 -0.86
N ALA A 85 -17.53 -15.41 -1.74
CA ALA A 85 -17.54 -16.42 -2.79
C ALA A 85 -17.04 -15.77 -4.08
N HIS A 86 -16.03 -16.35 -4.71
CA HIS A 86 -15.54 -15.90 -6.01
C HIS A 86 -16.71 -15.85 -7.02
N PRO A 87 -16.94 -14.72 -7.70
CA PRO A 87 -18.18 -14.48 -8.44
C PRO A 87 -18.38 -15.46 -9.62
N ASP A 88 -17.31 -15.95 -10.23
CA ASP A 88 -17.41 -16.89 -11.35
C ASP A 88 -17.42 -18.38 -10.97
N THR A 89 -16.76 -18.75 -9.88
CA THR A 89 -16.49 -20.15 -9.54
C THR A 89 -17.27 -20.61 -8.31
N GLY A 90 -17.73 -19.68 -7.47
CA GLY A 90 -18.35 -19.95 -6.18
C GLY A 90 -17.37 -20.52 -5.14
N VAL A 91 -16.07 -20.55 -5.42
CA VAL A 91 -15.03 -20.92 -4.44
C VAL A 91 -15.07 -19.91 -3.30
N MET A 92 -15.04 -20.40 -2.06
CA MET A 92 -15.00 -19.55 -0.88
C MET A 92 -13.57 -19.13 -0.55
N GLY A 93 -13.42 -17.90 -0.08
CA GLY A 93 -12.14 -17.34 0.34
C GLY A 93 -12.35 -16.08 1.18
N TRP A 94 -11.26 -15.37 1.45
CA TRP A 94 -11.21 -14.10 2.15
C TRP A 94 -11.08 -12.94 1.17
N SER A 95 -11.79 -11.85 1.46
CA SER A 95 -11.56 -10.53 0.87
C SER A 95 -10.51 -9.78 1.70
N VAL A 96 -9.23 -9.89 1.35
CA VAL A 96 -8.13 -9.28 2.11
C VAL A 96 -7.84 -7.87 1.58
N HIS A 97 -7.48 -6.93 2.46
CA HIS A 97 -7.32 -5.51 2.16
C HIS A 97 -5.93 -4.98 2.56
N GLU A 98 -5.09 -4.72 1.57
CA GLU A 98 -3.72 -4.17 1.61
C GLU A 98 -3.50 -3.58 0.23
N VAL A 99 -2.76 -2.51 -0.03
CA VAL A 99 -2.23 -1.42 0.79
C VAL A 99 -3.15 -0.21 0.66
N SER A 100 -3.27 0.61 1.71
CA SER A 100 -4.14 1.80 1.73
C SER A 100 -3.38 3.11 1.58
N THR A 101 -3.96 4.05 0.85
CA THR A 101 -3.46 5.43 0.69
C THR A 101 -4.59 6.44 0.85
N LEU A 102 -4.29 7.58 1.47
CA LEU A 102 -5.23 8.63 1.84
C LEU A 102 -4.78 9.98 1.25
N VAL A 103 -5.70 10.73 0.66
CA VAL A 103 -5.44 12.12 0.21
C VAL A 103 -6.64 13.03 0.44
N ARG A 104 -6.37 14.33 0.57
CA ARG A 104 -7.39 15.37 0.47
C ARG A 104 -7.48 15.88 -0.96
N GLU A 105 -8.63 15.67 -1.59
CA GLU A 105 -8.90 16.00 -2.98
C GLU A 105 -8.98 17.53 -3.22
N PRO A 106 -8.81 18.00 -4.47
CA PRO A 106 -8.85 19.43 -4.81
C PRO A 106 -10.16 20.14 -4.43
N ASP A 107 -11.27 19.42 -4.37
CA ASP A 107 -12.58 19.93 -3.95
C ASP A 107 -12.80 19.90 -2.42
N SER A 108 -11.74 19.61 -1.65
CA SER A 108 -11.73 19.45 -0.20
C SER A 108 -12.48 18.21 0.33
N SER A 109 -12.90 17.30 -0.56
CA SER A 109 -13.29 15.96 -0.13
C SER A 109 -12.05 15.11 0.21
N TRP A 110 -12.28 13.97 0.81
CA TRP A 110 -11.27 12.99 1.17
C TRP A 110 -11.46 11.74 0.34
N GLN A 111 -10.35 11.21 -0.18
CA GLN A 111 -10.31 9.95 -0.89
C GLN A 111 -9.40 8.99 -0.15
N LEU A 112 -9.90 7.78 0.08
CA LEU A 112 -9.07 6.65 0.47
C LEU A 112 -9.23 5.56 -0.58
N LEU A 113 -8.09 5.11 -1.09
CA LEU A 113 -7.97 4.00 -2.03
C LEU A 113 -7.19 2.89 -1.35
N TRP A 114 -7.59 1.65 -1.54
CA TRP A 114 -6.81 0.52 -1.05
C TRP A 114 -6.85 -0.63 -2.03
N TYR A 115 -5.83 -1.46 -1.98
CA TYR A 115 -5.77 -2.69 -2.75
C TYR A 115 -6.51 -3.83 -2.01
N LYS A 116 -7.11 -4.72 -2.80
CA LYS A 116 -7.91 -5.85 -2.33
C LYS A 116 -7.60 -7.06 -3.20
N TYR A 117 -7.52 -8.22 -2.58
CA TYR A 117 -7.42 -9.50 -3.28
C TYR A 117 -8.33 -10.56 -2.67
N PHE A 118 -8.63 -11.57 -3.48
CA PHE A 118 -9.33 -12.78 -3.06
C PHE A 118 -8.31 -13.84 -2.66
N ASP A 119 -8.42 -14.35 -1.44
CA ASP A 119 -7.57 -15.43 -0.92
C ASP A 119 -8.41 -16.70 -0.67
N PRO A 120 -8.41 -17.70 -1.58
CA PRO A 120 -9.17 -18.93 -1.40
C PRO A 120 -8.82 -19.66 -0.08
N PHE A 121 -9.82 -20.22 0.61
CA PHE A 121 -9.53 -21.04 1.81
C PHE A 121 -8.63 -22.24 1.47
N GLY A 122 -7.78 -22.64 2.41
CA GLY A 122 -6.78 -23.70 2.23
C GLY A 122 -5.40 -23.22 1.75
N GLY A 123 -5.25 -21.94 1.43
CA GLY A 123 -3.97 -21.24 1.27
C GLY A 123 -3.13 -21.58 0.02
N ALA A 124 -1.98 -20.90 -0.05
CA ALA A 124 -0.94 -20.93 -1.10
C ALA A 124 -0.17 -22.26 -1.25
N GLY A 125 -0.83 -23.40 -1.00
CA GLY A 125 -0.33 -24.76 -1.25
C GLY A 125 -1.36 -25.60 -2.01
N GLU A 126 -0.90 -26.54 -2.85
CA GLU A 126 -1.69 -27.46 -3.72
C GLU A 126 -3.12 -27.00 -4.12
N GLY A 127 -3.36 -25.73 -4.49
CA GLY A 127 -4.71 -25.36 -4.93
C GLY A 127 -5.11 -23.89 -5.09
N GLY A 128 -4.49 -22.91 -4.43
CA GLY A 128 -4.91 -21.51 -4.59
C GLY A 128 -3.85 -20.49 -4.24
N GLU A 129 -3.14 -19.97 -5.24
CA GLU A 129 -2.46 -18.67 -5.10
C GLU A 129 -3.51 -17.57 -4.90
N ARG A 130 -3.16 -16.47 -4.21
CA ARG A 130 -3.99 -15.26 -4.11
C ARG A 130 -4.37 -14.78 -5.52
N GLN A 131 -5.61 -14.33 -5.68
CA GLN A 131 -6.20 -14.02 -6.99
C GLN A 131 -6.96 -12.70 -6.94
N GLU A 132 -7.42 -12.24 -8.11
CA GLU A 132 -8.44 -11.19 -8.22
C GLU A 132 -8.03 -9.89 -7.52
N PHE A 133 -7.01 -9.27 -8.08
CA PHE A 133 -6.36 -8.09 -7.54
C PHE A 133 -7.04 -6.80 -8.04
N MET A 134 -7.48 -5.94 -7.12
CA MET A 134 -8.28 -4.76 -7.47
C MET A 134 -8.11 -3.61 -6.48
N PHE A 135 -8.45 -2.41 -6.90
CA PHE A 135 -8.57 -1.25 -6.03
C PHE A 135 -10.01 -1.01 -5.62
N TRP A 136 -10.19 -0.73 -4.33
CA TRP A 136 -11.42 -0.23 -3.76
C TRP A 136 -11.23 1.21 -3.33
N ARG A 137 -12.34 1.96 -3.32
CA ARG A 137 -12.32 3.38 -3.00
C ARG A 137 -13.47 3.77 -2.09
N THR A 138 -13.21 4.74 -1.24
CA THR A 138 -14.23 5.50 -0.51
C THR A 138 -13.95 6.99 -0.63
N LEU A 139 -15.02 7.78 -0.77
CA LEU A 139 -14.99 9.24 -0.87
C LEU A 139 -15.87 9.81 0.23
N ALA A 140 -15.41 10.87 0.90
CA ALA A 140 -16.15 11.49 1.99
C ALA A 140 -15.86 12.99 2.11
N ALA A 141 -16.77 13.72 2.76
CA ALA A 141 -16.55 15.15 3.06
C ALA A 141 -15.63 15.38 4.27
N SER A 142 -15.36 14.34 5.06
CA SER A 142 -14.38 14.36 6.16
C SER A 142 -13.76 12.96 6.32
N PRO A 143 -12.58 12.86 6.94
CA PRO A 143 -11.90 11.57 7.14
C PRO A 143 -12.72 10.57 7.93
N GLU A 144 -13.47 11.01 8.95
CA GLU A 144 -14.25 10.12 9.81
C GLU A 144 -15.39 9.40 9.08
N ALA A 145 -15.86 9.98 7.97
CA ALA A 145 -16.90 9.40 7.13
C ALA A 145 -16.33 8.48 6.02
N LEU A 146 -15.00 8.35 5.89
CA LEU A 146 -14.40 7.35 5.01
C LEU A 146 -14.82 5.94 5.45
N GLY A 147 -15.10 5.09 4.47
CA GLY A 147 -15.57 3.71 4.66
C GLY A 147 -17.08 3.57 4.85
N ASP A 148 -17.84 4.67 5.00
CA ASP A 148 -19.31 4.60 5.07
C ASP A 148 -19.95 4.17 3.75
N VAL A 149 -19.32 4.57 2.64
CA VAL A 149 -19.65 4.11 1.28
C VAL A 149 -18.36 3.74 0.58
N SER A 150 -18.26 2.48 0.18
CA SER A 150 -17.10 1.90 -0.46
C SER A 150 -17.52 1.19 -1.74
N GLU A 151 -16.71 1.28 -2.78
CA GLU A 151 -16.97 0.64 -4.07
C GLU A 151 -15.71 0.00 -4.64
N VAL A 152 -15.90 -1.05 -5.45
CA VAL A 152 -14.85 -1.56 -6.33
C VAL A 152 -14.58 -0.47 -7.37
N TRP A 153 -13.34 -0.03 -7.50
CA TRP A 153 -12.99 1.13 -8.31
C TRP A 153 -12.23 0.77 -9.59
N ALA A 154 -11.17 -0.02 -9.48
CA ALA A 154 -10.34 -0.36 -10.64
C ALA A 154 -9.79 -1.79 -10.55
N THR A 155 -9.57 -2.41 -11.69
CA THR A 155 -8.98 -3.76 -11.80
C THR A 155 -7.83 -3.77 -12.80
N GLY A 156 -7.01 -4.83 -12.77
CA GLY A 156 -6.08 -5.17 -13.84
C GLY A 156 -6.58 -6.32 -14.71
N LYS A 157 -5.75 -6.72 -15.67
CA LYS A 157 -5.99 -7.86 -16.59
C LYS A 157 -6.17 -9.21 -15.89
N GLY A 158 -5.53 -9.40 -14.74
CA GLY A 158 -5.57 -10.62 -13.94
C GLY A 158 -6.85 -10.79 -13.12
N THR A 159 -7.80 -9.86 -13.23
CA THR A 159 -9.01 -9.84 -12.40
C THR A 159 -10.25 -10.00 -13.26
N SER A 160 -11.16 -10.84 -12.79
CA SER A 160 -12.41 -11.14 -13.47
C SER A 160 -13.29 -9.90 -13.60
N PRO A 161 -13.87 -9.65 -14.80
CA PRO A 161 -14.87 -8.62 -15.00
C PRO A 161 -16.10 -8.76 -14.09
N SER A 162 -16.36 -9.95 -13.54
CA SER A 162 -17.52 -10.20 -12.66
C SER A 162 -17.43 -9.49 -11.31
N TYR A 163 -16.26 -8.98 -10.92
CA TYR A 163 -16.13 -8.07 -9.77
C TYR A 163 -16.70 -6.67 -10.03
N GLY A 164 -17.01 -6.34 -11.29
CA GLY A 164 -17.83 -5.17 -11.63
C GLY A 164 -17.14 -3.82 -11.43
N ALA A 165 -15.81 -3.77 -11.44
CA ALA A 165 -15.09 -2.50 -11.41
C ALA A 165 -15.43 -1.66 -12.65
N PRO A 166 -15.65 -0.34 -12.50
CA PRO A 166 -15.94 0.54 -13.63
C PRO A 166 -14.71 0.76 -14.52
N ILE A 167 -13.50 0.54 -14.01
CA ILE A 167 -12.23 0.81 -14.70
C ILE A 167 -11.40 -0.46 -14.77
N ASN A 168 -10.88 -0.79 -15.95
CA ASN A 168 -9.79 -1.74 -16.12
C ASN A 168 -8.53 -0.98 -16.54
N LEU A 169 -7.54 -0.93 -15.66
CA LEU A 169 -6.30 -0.20 -15.91
C LEU A 169 -5.49 -0.81 -17.07
N SER A 170 -5.67 -2.09 -17.37
CA SER A 170 -5.04 -2.73 -18.53
C SER A 170 -5.66 -2.35 -19.88
N ASP A 171 -6.77 -1.58 -19.90
CA ASP A 171 -7.28 -0.96 -21.12
C ASP A 171 -6.43 0.25 -21.56
N ILE A 172 -5.60 0.78 -20.66
CA ILE A 172 -4.56 1.76 -20.98
C ILE A 172 -3.45 1.03 -21.77
N PRO A 173 -3.14 1.43 -23.01
CA PRO A 173 -2.21 0.67 -23.87
C PRO A 173 -0.85 0.40 -23.23
N GLU A 174 -0.31 1.38 -22.50
CA GLU A 174 0.98 1.33 -21.80
C GLU A 174 1.01 0.36 -20.61
N LEU A 175 -0.16 -0.12 -20.15
CA LEU A 175 -0.34 -1.02 -19.01
C LEU A 175 -0.94 -2.38 -19.41
N SER A 176 -1.04 -2.66 -20.71
CA SER A 176 -1.70 -3.86 -21.25
C SER A 176 -0.94 -5.18 -20.97
N ASP A 177 0.33 -5.07 -20.60
CA ASP A 177 1.21 -6.16 -20.15
C ASP A 177 1.18 -6.37 -18.63
N CYS A 178 0.75 -5.38 -17.84
CA CYS A 178 0.57 -5.51 -16.41
C CYS A 178 -0.56 -6.51 -16.13
N VAL A 179 -0.26 -7.60 -15.43
CA VAL A 179 -1.29 -8.55 -14.98
C VAL A 179 -2.06 -7.98 -13.79
N SER A 180 -1.36 -7.26 -12.91
CA SER A 180 -1.93 -6.56 -11.77
C SER A 180 -1.25 -5.21 -11.60
N LEU A 181 -2.00 -4.27 -11.04
CA LEU A 181 -1.49 -3.01 -10.55
C LEU A 181 -1.70 -3.01 -9.03
N THR A 182 -0.63 -2.85 -8.28
CA THR A 182 -0.58 -3.07 -6.83
C THR A 182 0.01 -1.86 -6.12
N GLU A 183 -0.01 -1.86 -4.79
CA GLU A 183 0.65 -0.82 -3.98
C GLU A 183 0.25 0.61 -4.35
N PRO A 184 -1.03 1.00 -4.19
CA PRO A 184 -1.48 2.33 -4.59
C PRO A 184 -0.91 3.41 -3.66
N GLY A 185 -0.33 4.45 -4.26
CA GLY A 185 0.07 5.69 -3.59
C GLY A 185 -0.59 6.90 -4.26
N LEU A 186 -1.59 7.48 -3.61
CA LEU A 186 -2.26 8.69 -4.09
C LEU A 186 -1.47 9.94 -3.69
N PHE A 187 -1.54 10.97 -4.53
CA PHE A 187 -0.96 12.28 -4.22
C PHE A 187 -1.69 13.40 -4.96
N VAL A 188 -1.86 14.54 -4.33
CA VAL A 188 -2.51 15.70 -4.96
C VAL A 188 -1.50 16.84 -5.12
N ASP A 189 -1.33 17.29 -6.36
CA ASP A 189 -0.52 18.48 -6.68
C ASP A 189 -1.21 19.36 -7.70
N ASN A 190 -1.16 20.67 -7.48
CA ASN A 190 -1.74 21.68 -8.38
C ASN A 190 -3.19 21.41 -8.81
N GLY A 191 -3.99 20.77 -7.94
CA GLY A 191 -5.38 20.44 -8.20
C GLY A 191 -5.59 19.19 -9.07
N ILE A 192 -4.55 18.37 -9.25
CA ILE A 192 -4.57 17.10 -9.96
C ILE A 192 -4.25 15.99 -8.97
N THR A 193 -5.04 14.92 -9.01
CA THR A 193 -4.82 13.72 -8.20
C THR A 193 -4.08 12.69 -9.03
N TYR A 194 -2.94 12.24 -8.54
CA TYR A 194 -2.09 11.24 -9.15
C TYR A 194 -2.17 9.92 -8.40
N LEU A 195 -1.91 8.82 -9.10
CA LEU A 195 -1.76 7.48 -8.54
C LEU A 195 -0.42 6.90 -9.00
N ALA A 196 0.49 6.70 -8.05
CA ALA A 196 1.63 5.81 -8.23
C ALA A 196 1.20 4.37 -7.91
N THR A 197 1.65 3.40 -8.72
CA THR A 197 1.30 1.99 -8.51
C THR A 197 2.32 1.08 -9.19
N THR A 198 2.59 -0.08 -8.61
CA THR A 198 3.47 -1.10 -9.21
C THR A 198 2.72 -1.87 -10.30
N CYS A 199 3.29 -1.91 -11.49
CA CYS A 199 2.89 -2.82 -12.57
C CYS A 199 3.60 -4.18 -12.40
N LEU A 200 2.85 -5.21 -12.02
CA LEU A 200 3.33 -6.59 -11.97
C LEU A 200 3.18 -7.25 -13.34
N VAL A 201 4.23 -7.90 -13.83
CA VAL A 201 4.24 -8.54 -15.16
C VAL A 201 4.43 -10.06 -15.04
N VAL A 202 3.55 -10.83 -15.69
CA VAL A 202 3.65 -12.29 -15.79
C VAL A 202 3.69 -12.71 -17.25
N VAL A 203 4.70 -13.51 -17.63
CA VAL A 203 4.85 -14.05 -18.99
C VAL A 203 4.95 -15.56 -18.91
N ALA A 204 4.07 -16.27 -19.61
CA ALA A 204 4.02 -17.74 -19.64
C ALA A 204 3.89 -18.39 -18.24
N GLY A 205 3.23 -17.70 -17.29
CA GLY A 205 3.02 -18.17 -15.92
C GLY A 205 4.16 -17.85 -14.96
N GLU A 206 5.21 -17.14 -15.39
CA GLU A 206 6.32 -16.72 -14.54
C GLU A 206 6.31 -15.21 -14.33
N ARG A 207 6.50 -14.77 -13.08
CA ARG A 207 6.70 -13.35 -12.73
C ARG A 207 8.00 -12.85 -13.39
N ARG A 208 7.94 -11.68 -14.00
CA ARG A 208 9.04 -11.05 -14.75
C ARG A 208 9.43 -9.73 -14.11
N THR A 209 10.18 -9.82 -13.02
CA THR A 209 10.69 -8.64 -12.29
C THR A 209 11.52 -7.71 -13.17
N ASP A 210 12.17 -8.23 -14.21
CA ASP A 210 12.91 -7.43 -15.20
C ASP A 210 12.02 -6.57 -16.12
N LEU A 211 10.69 -6.72 -16.04
CA LEU A 211 9.69 -5.92 -16.76
C LEU A 211 8.77 -5.13 -15.82
N GLU A 212 8.92 -5.31 -14.50
CA GLU A 212 8.14 -4.60 -13.49
C GLU A 212 8.63 -3.16 -13.35
N ARG A 213 7.69 -2.30 -12.94
CA ARG A 213 7.89 -0.86 -12.95
C ARG A 213 6.85 -0.15 -12.09
N VAL A 214 7.23 0.98 -11.53
CA VAL A 214 6.35 1.90 -10.83
C VAL A 214 5.88 2.93 -11.83
N VAL A 215 4.58 2.97 -12.08
CA VAL A 215 3.96 3.90 -13.03
C VAL A 215 3.26 5.02 -12.30
N LEU A 216 3.15 6.18 -12.96
CA LEU A 216 2.35 7.30 -12.52
C LEU A 216 1.15 7.46 -13.45
N LEU A 217 -0.03 7.58 -12.85
CA LEU A 217 -1.29 7.83 -13.52
C LEU A 217 -1.90 9.14 -13.02
N GLU A 218 -2.62 9.84 -13.90
CA GLU A 218 -3.42 11.01 -13.55
C GLU A 218 -4.89 10.57 -13.42
N GLN A 219 -5.55 10.91 -12.31
CA GLN A 219 -6.94 10.57 -12.07
C GLN A 219 -7.86 11.49 -12.88
N GLU A 220 -8.76 10.85 -13.63
CA GLU A 220 -9.75 11.51 -14.47
C GLU A 220 -11.16 11.24 -13.91
N ALA A 221 -12.14 12.03 -14.34
CA ALA A 221 -13.53 11.88 -13.88
C ALA A 221 -14.13 10.47 -14.11
N ALA A 222 -13.61 9.72 -15.08
CA ALA A 222 -14.11 8.40 -15.47
C ALA A 222 -13.00 7.33 -15.54
N GLY A 223 -11.83 7.56 -14.95
CA GLY A 223 -10.72 6.64 -15.10
C GLY A 223 -9.37 7.21 -14.70
N TYR A 224 -8.34 6.71 -15.37
CA TYR A 224 -6.98 7.19 -15.24
C TYR A 224 -6.39 7.40 -16.64
N SER A 225 -5.50 8.38 -16.78
CA SER A 225 -4.64 8.54 -17.93
C SER A 225 -3.19 8.19 -17.56
N TYR A 226 -2.44 7.60 -18.49
CA TYR A 226 -1.06 7.24 -18.27
C TYR A 226 -0.16 8.48 -18.36
N VAL A 227 0.69 8.69 -17.34
CA VAL A 227 1.67 9.77 -17.34
C VAL A 227 3.05 9.25 -17.75
N GLY A 228 3.54 8.21 -17.07
CA GLY A 228 4.87 7.68 -17.34
C GLY A 228 5.34 6.63 -16.34
N VAL A 229 6.59 6.19 -16.51
CA VAL A 229 7.31 5.32 -15.57
C VAL A 229 8.15 6.19 -14.65
N LEU A 230 7.99 6.05 -13.33
CA LEU A 230 8.83 6.73 -12.35
C LEU A 230 10.13 5.95 -12.12
N LEU A 231 9.99 4.64 -11.84
CA LEU A 231 11.09 3.71 -11.58
C LEU A 231 10.85 2.38 -12.30
N ASP A 232 11.93 1.73 -12.71
CA ASP A 232 11.87 0.42 -13.38
C ASP A 232 12.88 -0.60 -12.81
N ALA A 233 12.95 -1.77 -13.45
CA ALA A 233 13.86 -2.84 -13.06
C ALA A 233 15.36 -2.46 -13.09
N ALA A 234 15.77 -1.47 -13.91
CA ALA A 234 17.16 -1.00 -13.90
C ALA A 234 17.43 -0.19 -12.63
N ASP A 235 16.49 0.68 -12.23
CA ASP A 235 16.58 1.41 -10.96
C ASP A 235 16.61 0.45 -9.75
N ALA A 236 15.80 -0.63 -9.78
CA ALA A 236 15.83 -1.68 -8.75
C ALA A 236 17.21 -2.37 -8.70
N ALA A 237 17.77 -2.74 -9.86
CA ALA A 237 19.07 -3.40 -9.96
C ALA A 237 20.23 -2.52 -9.47
N GLU A 238 20.16 -1.19 -9.66
CA GLU A 238 21.15 -0.24 -9.12
C GLU A 238 21.20 -0.26 -7.58
N LEU A 239 20.07 -0.56 -6.94
CA LEU A 239 19.96 -0.73 -5.49
C LEU A 239 20.30 -2.16 -5.03
N GLY A 240 20.55 -3.08 -5.95
CA GLY A 240 20.71 -4.51 -5.65
C GLY A 240 19.40 -5.19 -5.24
N ALA A 241 18.26 -4.63 -5.64
CA ALA A 241 16.91 -5.17 -5.42
C ALA A 241 16.37 -5.88 -6.67
N ASP A 242 15.38 -6.74 -6.47
CA ASP A 242 14.65 -7.41 -7.56
C ASP A 242 13.46 -6.56 -8.05
N THR A 243 12.79 -5.86 -7.13
CA THR A 243 11.66 -4.96 -7.43
C THR A 243 11.65 -3.75 -6.49
N LEU A 244 10.81 -2.77 -6.83
CA LEU A 244 10.54 -1.56 -6.07
C LEU A 244 9.03 -1.43 -5.91
N ASP A 245 8.54 -1.44 -4.67
CA ASP A 245 7.13 -1.51 -4.32
C ASP A 245 6.79 -0.49 -3.22
N GLU A 246 5.49 -0.28 -2.95
CA GLU A 246 4.97 0.58 -1.87
C GLU A 246 5.41 2.04 -2.00
N ALA A 247 5.09 2.64 -3.15
CA ALA A 247 5.37 4.05 -3.38
C ALA A 247 4.43 4.95 -2.53
N ASP A 248 5.02 5.88 -1.78
CA ASP A 248 4.33 6.96 -1.07
C ASP A 248 4.90 8.29 -1.56
N ILE A 249 4.05 9.18 -2.09
CA ILE A 249 4.47 10.48 -2.63
C ILE A 249 4.04 11.57 -1.65
N SER A 250 4.95 12.49 -1.33
CA SER A 250 4.72 13.57 -0.38
C SER A 250 5.50 14.83 -0.76
N VAL A 251 5.29 15.92 -0.02
CA VAL A 251 6.07 17.15 -0.16
C VAL A 251 7.08 17.24 1.00
N ALA A 252 8.36 17.37 0.67
CA ALA A 252 9.42 17.58 1.64
C ALA A 252 9.36 18.97 2.28
N ARG A 253 10.08 19.18 3.39
CA ARG A 253 10.08 20.47 4.11
C ARG A 253 10.65 21.65 3.33
N ASP A 254 11.44 21.38 2.29
CA ASP A 254 11.96 22.40 1.36
C ASP A 254 11.00 22.69 0.20
N GLY A 255 9.85 22.02 0.15
CA GLY A 255 8.81 22.19 -0.88
C GLY A 255 8.99 21.32 -2.12
N SER A 256 10.01 20.48 -2.19
CA SER A 256 10.16 19.51 -3.29
C SER A 256 9.18 18.34 -3.16
N VAL A 257 8.73 17.80 -4.28
CA VAL A 257 7.93 16.57 -4.31
C VAL A 257 8.88 15.39 -4.24
N ILE A 258 8.62 14.47 -3.32
CA ILE A 258 9.44 13.28 -3.09
C ILE A 258 8.60 12.02 -3.17
N MET A 259 9.24 10.92 -3.53
CA MET A 259 8.67 9.58 -3.46
C MET A 259 9.53 8.72 -2.54
N LEU A 260 8.89 8.13 -1.54
CA LEU A 260 9.43 7.05 -0.73
C LEU A 260 9.03 5.74 -1.40
N ILE A 261 9.95 4.78 -1.43
CA ILE A 261 9.67 3.46 -2.02
C ILE A 261 10.53 2.38 -1.36
N THR A 262 9.98 1.16 -1.26
CA THR A 262 10.64 0.01 -0.63
C THR A 262 11.36 -0.83 -1.68
N PRO A 263 12.70 -0.97 -1.63
CA PRO A 263 13.42 -1.97 -2.41
C PRO A 263 13.21 -3.36 -1.82
N ILE A 264 12.86 -4.33 -2.67
CA ILE A 264 12.59 -5.71 -2.27
C ILE A 264 13.56 -6.66 -2.97
N ILE A 265 14.19 -7.52 -2.18
CA ILE A 265 14.96 -8.68 -2.65
C ILE A 265 14.10 -9.93 -2.43
N LEU A 266 13.72 -10.59 -3.51
CA LEU A 266 12.86 -11.77 -3.45
C LEU A 266 13.63 -12.96 -2.85
N ASN A 267 12.97 -13.70 -1.95
CA ASN A 267 13.55 -14.86 -1.27
C ASN A 267 14.74 -14.57 -0.35
N SER A 268 14.91 -13.31 0.11
CA SER A 268 15.84 -12.97 1.19
C SER A 268 15.14 -12.81 2.54
N ASP A 269 15.94 -12.76 3.61
CA ASP A 269 15.48 -12.48 4.98
C ASP A 269 16.40 -11.41 5.60
N PRO A 270 15.92 -10.16 5.78
CA PRO A 270 14.62 -9.68 5.35
C PRO A 270 14.49 -9.53 3.82
N ALA A 271 13.25 -9.52 3.29
CA ALA A 271 12.95 -9.25 1.88
C ALA A 271 12.97 -7.75 1.55
N HIS A 272 12.30 -6.93 2.34
CA HIS A 272 12.22 -5.48 2.30
C HIS A 272 13.50 -4.90 2.93
N GLN A 273 14.13 -3.95 2.22
CA GLN A 273 15.47 -3.45 2.57
C GLN A 273 15.45 -2.07 3.25
N GLY A 274 14.29 -1.64 3.75
CA GLY A 274 14.01 -0.28 4.18
C GLY A 274 13.36 0.52 3.06
N CYS A 275 13.54 1.84 3.07
CA CYS A 275 12.98 2.73 2.07
C CYS A 275 14.05 3.64 1.52
N VAL A 276 13.92 3.98 0.25
CA VAL A 276 14.73 4.98 -0.43
C VAL A 276 13.84 6.14 -0.86
N VAL A 277 14.44 7.32 -0.97
CA VAL A 277 13.71 8.53 -1.33
C VAL A 277 14.30 9.14 -2.60
N TYR A 278 13.42 9.43 -3.55
CA TYR A 278 13.73 10.14 -4.79
C TYR A 278 12.99 11.47 -4.85
N GLU A 279 13.54 12.45 -5.56
CA GLU A 279 12.84 13.69 -5.88
C GLU A 279 12.12 13.54 -7.23
N ILE A 280 10.82 13.86 -7.26
CA ILE A 280 10.05 14.03 -8.49
C ILE A 280 10.17 15.49 -8.92
N THR A 281 10.82 15.71 -10.06
CA THR A 281 11.08 17.03 -10.62
C THR A 281 9.94 17.56 -11.49
N ASP A 282 9.14 16.66 -12.07
CA ASP A 282 7.93 17.00 -12.83
C ASP A 282 6.93 15.83 -12.79
N LEU A 283 5.82 16.01 -12.07
CA LEU A 283 4.73 15.03 -12.01
C LEU A 283 4.01 14.89 -13.35
N ALA A 284 3.85 15.96 -14.13
CA ALA A 284 3.08 15.94 -15.38
C ALA A 284 3.77 15.12 -16.49
N SER A 285 5.04 14.76 -16.31
CA SER A 285 5.78 13.89 -17.21
C SER A 285 6.50 12.73 -16.50
N ALA A 286 6.14 12.46 -15.24
CA ALA A 286 6.71 11.40 -14.39
C ALA A 286 8.26 11.43 -14.33
N GLN A 287 8.86 12.62 -14.17
CA GLN A 287 10.33 12.77 -14.17
C GLN A 287 10.91 12.80 -12.76
N LEU A 288 11.82 11.87 -12.48
CA LEU A 288 12.70 11.90 -11.31
C LEU A 288 13.96 12.72 -11.57
N LEU A 289 14.56 13.23 -10.50
CA LEU A 289 15.91 13.78 -10.54
C LEU A 289 16.90 12.65 -10.87
N ARG A 290 17.61 12.79 -12.00
CA ARG A 290 18.55 11.79 -12.53
C ARG A 290 19.90 12.43 -12.86
N GLU A 291 20.97 11.65 -12.75
CA GLU A 291 22.31 12.00 -13.22
C GLU A 291 22.35 12.06 -14.76
N THR A 292 23.44 12.58 -15.32
CA THR A 292 23.58 12.71 -16.78
C THR A 292 23.61 11.38 -17.55
N ASP A 293 23.88 10.27 -16.88
CA ASP A 293 23.84 8.91 -17.42
C ASP A 293 22.48 8.21 -17.25
N GLY A 294 21.53 8.87 -16.58
CA GLY A 294 20.16 8.38 -16.38
C GLY A 294 19.91 7.74 -15.01
N THR A 295 20.94 7.50 -14.20
CA THR A 295 20.79 6.94 -12.85
C THR A 295 19.96 7.86 -11.95
N ALA A 296 18.97 7.31 -11.23
CA ALA A 296 18.14 8.08 -10.31
C ALA A 296 18.95 8.54 -9.09
N ILE A 297 18.83 9.82 -8.74
CA ILE A 297 19.56 10.39 -7.61
C ILE A 297 18.81 10.11 -6.31
N LEU A 298 19.41 9.27 -5.45
CA LEU A 298 18.93 9.05 -4.11
C LEU A 298 19.08 10.31 -3.26
N ARG A 299 17.97 10.75 -2.68
CA ARG A 299 17.95 11.85 -1.72
C ARG A 299 18.32 11.36 -0.32
N THR A 300 17.73 10.25 0.11
CA THR A 300 18.06 9.59 1.38
C THR A 300 17.75 8.10 1.33
N VAL A 301 18.35 7.35 2.26
CA VAL A 301 18.12 5.92 2.49
C VAL A 301 17.78 5.73 3.96
N ILE A 302 16.70 5.01 4.22
CA ILE A 302 16.12 4.82 5.55
C ILE A 302 16.05 3.31 5.78
N THR A 303 16.77 2.82 6.77
CA THR A 303 16.83 1.39 7.08
C THR A 303 16.84 1.16 8.58
N ALA A 304 16.55 -0.06 8.99
CA ALA A 304 16.60 -0.50 10.37
C ALA A 304 16.95 -1.99 10.43
N ASP A 305 17.37 -2.47 11.61
CA ASP A 305 17.45 -3.90 11.83
C ASP A 305 16.03 -4.50 11.91
N GLY A 306 15.81 -5.61 11.22
CA GLY A 306 14.56 -6.35 11.20
C GLY A 306 14.79 -7.79 10.75
N ASN A 307 13.75 -8.60 10.77
CA ASN A 307 13.76 -9.94 10.20
C ASN A 307 12.43 -10.21 9.47
N GLY A 308 12.37 -11.29 8.71
CA GLY A 308 11.14 -11.68 8.03
C GLY A 308 10.89 -10.90 6.76
N LEU A 309 9.82 -10.12 6.73
CA LEU A 309 9.59 -9.19 5.61
C LEU A 309 10.64 -8.10 5.64
N GLY A 310 10.93 -7.50 6.79
CA GLY A 310 11.97 -6.50 6.97
C GLY A 310 11.47 -5.12 7.38
N PRO A 311 12.38 -4.15 7.43
CA PRO A 311 12.01 -2.74 7.41
C PRO A 311 11.48 -2.36 6.02
N GLY A 312 10.43 -1.53 5.95
CA GLY A 312 9.85 -1.05 4.70
C GLY A 312 8.57 -0.27 4.96
N LEU A 313 7.66 -0.24 3.98
CA LEU A 313 6.31 0.32 4.08
C LEU A 313 6.36 1.75 4.69
N CYS A 314 7.08 2.66 4.03
CA CYS A 314 7.29 4.01 4.59
C CYS A 314 6.23 5.01 4.16
N THR A 315 5.95 5.97 5.04
CA THR A 315 5.22 7.18 4.66
C THR A 315 5.79 8.43 5.31
N TYR A 316 5.43 9.58 4.76
CA TYR A 316 5.89 10.87 5.23
C TYR A 316 4.87 11.99 4.99
N ASP A 317 4.81 12.92 5.92
CA ASP A 317 4.21 14.24 5.73
C ASP A 317 5.12 15.29 6.39
N ALA A 318 5.35 16.44 5.74
CA ALA A 318 6.22 17.49 6.25
C ALA A 318 5.76 18.13 7.57
N ALA A 319 4.46 18.10 7.84
CA ALA A 319 3.86 18.55 9.09
C ALA A 319 4.05 17.55 10.23
N SER A 320 4.40 16.29 9.92
CA SER A 320 4.79 15.34 10.95
C SER A 320 6.10 15.74 11.63
N SER A 321 6.12 15.72 12.96
CA SER A 321 7.27 15.94 13.83
C SER A 321 8.19 14.73 13.87
N THR A 322 7.66 13.54 13.57
CA THR A 322 8.35 12.26 13.71
C THR A 322 9.28 11.94 12.55
N GLY A 323 9.21 12.73 11.48
CA GLY A 323 9.85 12.38 10.21
C GLY A 323 9.16 11.21 9.54
N VAL A 324 9.90 10.50 8.70
CA VAL A 324 9.42 9.28 8.05
C VAL A 324 8.97 8.26 9.09
N LEU A 325 7.78 7.70 8.89
CA LEU A 325 7.33 6.50 9.60
C LEU A 325 7.80 5.28 8.81
N LEU A 326 8.50 4.38 9.48
CA LEU A 326 9.01 3.12 8.93
C LEU A 326 8.32 1.96 9.64
N VAL A 327 7.85 0.97 8.88
CA VAL A 327 7.39 -0.28 9.47
C VAL A 327 8.58 -1.22 9.64
N ILE A 328 8.66 -1.88 10.80
CA ILE A 328 9.60 -2.97 11.06
C ILE A 328 8.80 -4.22 11.37
N THR A 329 9.04 -5.29 10.61
CA THR A 329 8.49 -6.60 10.94
C THR A 329 9.41 -7.37 11.87
N THR A 330 8.82 -8.08 12.83
CA THR A 330 9.53 -9.01 13.71
C THR A 330 8.79 -10.34 13.76
N PHE A 331 9.47 -11.41 13.36
CA PHE A 331 9.08 -12.78 13.67
C PHE A 331 9.49 -13.08 15.11
N ALA A 332 8.51 -13.42 15.96
CA ALA A 332 8.79 -13.84 17.33
C ALA A 332 9.35 -15.28 17.36
N ASN A 333 9.52 -15.84 18.56
CA ASN A 333 10.13 -17.16 18.75
C ASN A 333 9.37 -18.32 18.06
N ASN A 334 8.14 -18.09 17.60
CA ASN A 334 7.35 -18.98 16.77
C ASN A 334 7.31 -18.40 15.34
N PRO A 335 7.65 -19.16 14.28
CA PRO A 335 7.66 -18.65 12.91
C PRO A 335 6.30 -18.20 12.38
N ARG A 336 5.21 -18.39 13.12
CA ARG A 336 3.87 -17.87 12.81
C ARG A 336 3.56 -16.53 13.46
N ASP A 337 4.32 -16.13 14.48
CA ASP A 337 4.08 -14.90 15.21
C ASP A 337 4.76 -13.74 14.49
N ILE A 338 4.00 -12.95 13.73
CA ILE A 338 4.50 -11.78 12.99
C ILE A 338 3.93 -10.51 13.61
N GLU A 339 4.83 -9.61 14.02
CA GLU A 339 4.48 -8.30 14.54
C GLU A 339 5.00 -7.20 13.62
N PHE A 340 4.10 -6.32 13.19
CA PHE A 340 4.44 -5.11 12.44
C PHE A 340 4.45 -3.91 13.39
N SER A 341 5.59 -3.23 13.50
CA SER A 341 5.77 -2.08 14.38
C SER A 341 6.05 -0.81 13.58
N LEU A 342 5.26 0.23 13.79
CA LEU A 342 5.59 1.57 13.28
C LEU A 342 6.69 2.24 14.12
N ARG A 343 7.67 2.83 13.44
CA ARG A 343 8.81 3.54 14.03
C ARG A 343 8.96 4.93 13.43
N ALA A 344 8.99 5.92 14.31
CA ALA A 344 9.39 7.28 14.00
C ALA A 344 10.91 7.32 13.79
N THR A 345 11.36 7.77 12.62
CA THR A 345 12.79 7.81 12.28
C THR A 345 13.47 9.10 12.71
N GLY A 346 12.71 10.19 12.86
CA GLY A 346 13.24 11.56 13.01
C GLY A 346 13.89 12.11 11.74
N ILE A 347 13.84 11.38 10.62
CA ILE A 347 14.44 11.76 9.35
C ILE A 347 13.42 12.59 8.56
N HIS A 348 13.83 13.79 8.16
CA HIS A 348 13.08 14.66 7.26
C HIS A 348 13.86 14.76 5.94
N PRO A 349 13.47 14.00 4.91
CA PRO A 349 14.19 13.92 3.66
C PRO A 349 14.41 15.28 3.00
#